data_AF-A0A562UXW0-F1
#
_entry.id   AF-A0A562UXW0-F1
#
_cell.length_a   1.000
_cell.length_b   1.000
_cell.length_c   1.000
_cell.angle_alpha   90.00
_cell.angle_beta   90.00
_cell.angle_gamma   90.00
#
_symmetry.space_group_name_H-M   'P 1'
#
loop_
_entity.id
_entity.type
_entity.pdbx_description
1 polymer ?
#
loop_
_entity_poly.entity_id
_entity_poly.type
_entity_poly.pdbx_seq_one_letter_code
_entity_poly.pdbx_strand_id
1 'polypeptide(L)'
;MSPRSCHAACHAAALPDQAAGPSTGARLPSSRPRRSLLRRNRPPTSVHNERPDITGRQIIGGDLAVFDLAHSASGDDHAFDDTARSHSVSAKYRNHMLLAYVDESYSSDWYFMAAILCDGPAAIALTASLDAVVDKAVASFGVREDAELHGYELFQGYDCWQGLPPRARISVYNDTFQAIADYSTGVILRGVDAAGLRKRYVEPSTPHSIVLQHLLERIDVLATEWCQYALVIADEVDGQAQHRTNLNLYQRGRTPGYRSRKLTRIVDTLHFAPSHASRLVQAADMVAFLHRRIQTHTESNDRATNANQRLWGRLAPKIIHNHCWRPMGQVAPQRTKAPHDVEPRAGSEGEPSYALV
;
A
#
# COMPACT_ATOMS: atom_id res chain seq x y z
N MET A 1 39.10 23.16 -17.18
CA MET A 1 38.90 24.62 -17.15
C MET A 1 37.84 24.98 -18.18
N SER A 2 36.71 25.45 -17.65
CA SER A 2 35.50 26.09 -18.19
C SER A 2 34.97 25.87 -19.61
N PRO A 3 33.62 25.92 -19.76
CA PRO A 3 32.87 25.15 -20.74
C PRO A 3 32.17 26.03 -21.78
N ARG A 4 31.74 25.41 -22.89
CA ARG A 4 30.82 26.03 -23.85
C ARG A 4 29.39 25.60 -23.56
N SER A 5 28.59 26.58 -23.16
CA SER A 5 27.14 26.55 -23.09
C SER A 5 26.52 26.57 -24.50
N CYS A 6 25.53 25.72 -24.76
CA CYS A 6 24.56 25.94 -25.83
C CYS A 6 23.15 25.74 -25.26
N HIS A 7 22.47 26.86 -25.05
CA HIS A 7 21.01 26.97 -25.00
C HIS A 7 20.45 26.58 -26.37
N ALA A 8 19.40 25.76 -26.40
CA ALA A 8 18.51 25.64 -27.55
C ALA A 8 17.06 25.66 -27.06
N ALA A 9 16.37 26.73 -27.42
CA ALA A 9 14.94 26.92 -27.27
C ALA A 9 14.20 26.11 -28.34
N CYS A 10 13.16 25.37 -27.96
CA CYS A 10 12.24 24.74 -28.91
C CYS A 10 10.97 25.58 -29.07
N HIS A 11 10.77 26.00 -30.32
CA HIS A 11 9.60 26.67 -30.86
C HIS A 11 8.34 25.80 -30.77
N ALA A 12 7.23 26.44 -30.40
CA ALA A 12 5.88 25.98 -30.66
C ALA A 12 5.56 26.10 -32.15
N ALA A 13 4.98 25.05 -32.75
CA ALA A 13 4.39 25.09 -34.07
C ALA A 13 2.97 24.51 -34.01
N ALA A 14 2.02 25.34 -34.45
CA ALA A 14 0.61 25.05 -34.58
C ALA A 14 0.29 24.29 -35.89
N LEU A 15 -0.90 23.71 -35.88
CA LEU A 15 -1.66 22.90 -36.87
C LEU A 15 -1.51 23.31 -38.36
N PRO A 16 -1.94 22.41 -39.26
CA PRO A 16 -3.17 22.79 -39.98
C PRO A 16 -4.25 21.70 -40.11
N ASP A 17 -5.43 22.27 -40.29
CA ASP A 17 -6.78 21.76 -40.53
C ASP A 17 -6.96 21.19 -41.96
N GLN A 18 -7.83 20.16 -42.14
CA GLN A 18 -8.64 19.94 -43.35
C GLN A 18 -9.65 18.77 -43.25
N ALA A 19 -10.93 19.14 -43.09
CA ALA A 19 -12.13 18.83 -43.92
C ALA A 19 -12.63 17.39 -44.25
N ALA A 20 -13.85 17.11 -43.75
CA ALA A 20 -15.09 16.51 -44.35
C ALA A 20 -15.00 15.43 -45.47
N GLY A 21 -15.52 14.20 -45.33
CA GLY A 21 -16.93 13.72 -45.28
C GLY A 21 -17.09 12.48 -46.24
N PRO A 22 -18.20 11.73 -46.37
CA PRO A 22 -19.55 11.86 -45.80
C PRO A 22 -20.15 10.56 -45.17
N SER A 23 -21.43 10.69 -44.82
CA SER A 23 -22.38 9.90 -44.05
C SER A 23 -22.87 8.54 -44.60
N THR A 24 -23.17 7.62 -43.68
CA THR A 24 -24.31 6.67 -43.64
C THR A 24 -24.44 6.23 -42.16
N GLY A 25 -25.57 6.13 -41.45
CA GLY A 25 -26.99 6.11 -41.77
C GLY A 25 -27.64 4.87 -41.16
N ALA A 26 -27.87 4.80 -39.83
CA ALA A 26 -28.76 3.78 -39.24
C ALA A 26 -29.28 4.11 -37.82
N ARG A 27 -30.56 4.52 -37.80
CA ARG A 27 -31.64 4.52 -36.79
C ARG A 27 -31.41 3.89 -35.39
N LEU A 28 -31.76 4.70 -34.38
CA LEU A 28 -32.28 4.33 -33.06
C LEU A 28 -33.63 3.59 -33.15
N PRO A 29 -34.02 2.91 -32.06
CA PRO A 29 -35.34 3.18 -31.49
C PRO A 29 -35.30 3.57 -30.01
N SER A 30 -36.08 4.60 -29.73
CA SER A 30 -36.46 5.14 -28.43
C SER A 30 -37.33 4.19 -27.60
N SER A 31 -37.15 4.16 -26.29
CA SER A 31 -38.24 3.88 -25.35
C SER A 31 -38.12 4.73 -24.08
N ARG A 32 -39.27 5.30 -23.71
CA ARG A 32 -39.54 6.42 -22.80
C ARG A 32 -39.16 6.22 -21.32
N PRO A 33 -39.03 7.32 -20.56
CA PRO A 33 -38.81 7.28 -19.12
C PRO A 33 -40.13 7.10 -18.34
N ARG A 34 -40.13 6.30 -17.27
CA ARG A 34 -41.21 6.29 -16.27
C ARG A 34 -40.87 7.26 -15.13
N ARG A 35 -41.78 8.22 -14.94
CA ARG A 35 -41.88 9.14 -13.79
C ARG A 35 -42.45 8.45 -12.55
N SER A 36 -42.19 9.10 -11.41
CA SER A 36 -42.84 8.98 -10.07
C SER A 36 -42.28 7.86 -9.20
N LEU A 37 -41.91 8.06 -7.93
CA LEU A 37 -42.48 8.95 -6.92
C LEU A 37 -41.39 9.53 -6.00
N LEU A 38 -41.37 10.86 -5.86
CA LEU A 38 -40.82 11.52 -4.67
C LEU A 38 -41.68 11.13 -3.46
N ARG A 39 -41.11 10.45 -2.47
CA ARG A 39 -41.60 10.49 -1.10
C ARG A 39 -40.66 11.36 -0.27
N ARG A 40 -41.11 12.59 -0.02
CA ARG A 40 -40.62 13.46 1.05
C ARG A 40 -41.00 12.81 2.39
N ASN A 41 -40.03 12.50 3.22
CA ASN A 41 -40.26 12.35 4.66
C ASN A 41 -39.52 13.47 5.39
N ARG A 42 -40.32 14.32 6.04
CA ARG A 42 -39.90 15.32 7.02
C ARG A 42 -39.32 14.62 8.26
N PRO A 43 -38.37 15.24 8.98
CA PRO A 43 -37.90 14.78 10.28
C PRO A 43 -38.90 15.22 11.39
N PRO A 44 -39.04 14.45 12.49
CA PRO A 44 -39.73 14.95 13.67
C PRO A 44 -38.79 15.84 14.51
N THR A 45 -39.23 17.09 14.65
CA THR A 45 -39.27 17.94 15.84
C THR A 45 -38.35 17.63 17.03
N SER A 46 -37.56 18.66 17.34
CA SER A 46 -36.96 19.04 18.62
C SER A 46 -37.84 18.77 19.85
N VAL A 47 -37.23 18.24 20.90
CA VAL A 47 -37.69 18.37 22.29
C VAL A 47 -36.60 19.08 23.09
N HIS A 48 -37.02 20.15 23.74
CA HIS A 48 -36.29 21.00 24.67
C HIS A 48 -35.98 20.32 26.01
N ASN A 49 -34.99 20.90 26.69
CA ASN A 49 -34.76 20.97 28.14
C ASN A 49 -34.10 19.75 28.81
N GLU A 50 -33.14 19.88 29.73
CA GLU A 50 -32.87 20.96 30.69
C GLU A 50 -31.41 20.91 31.16
N ARG A 51 -30.80 22.07 31.41
CA ARG A 51 -29.57 22.23 32.21
C ARG A 51 -29.95 22.25 33.69
N PRO A 52 -29.11 21.73 34.61
CA PRO A 52 -29.07 22.23 35.97
C PRO A 52 -27.89 23.18 36.17
N ASP A 53 -28.25 24.25 36.85
CA ASP A 53 -27.48 25.37 37.36
C ASP A 53 -26.37 24.92 38.32
N ILE A 54 -25.22 25.59 38.23
CA ILE A 54 -24.10 25.45 39.16
C ILE A 54 -24.17 26.65 40.11
N THR A 55 -24.66 26.41 41.33
CA THR A 55 -24.52 27.35 42.45
C THR A 55 -23.50 26.81 43.45
N GLY A 56 -22.59 27.70 43.85
CA GLY A 56 -21.32 27.36 44.49
C GLY A 56 -21.35 27.15 46.00
N ARG A 57 -20.16 26.83 46.52
CA ARG A 57 -19.74 27.22 47.85
C ARG A 57 -18.21 27.23 47.95
N GLN A 58 -17.70 28.44 48.14
CA GLN A 58 -16.37 28.82 48.62
C GLN A 58 -16.20 28.38 50.09
N ILE A 59 -14.98 28.08 50.55
CA ILE A 59 -14.39 28.39 51.88
C ILE A 59 -12.94 27.79 51.95
N ILE A 60 -11.94 28.70 52.06
CA ILE A 60 -10.71 28.72 52.90
C ILE A 60 -9.69 27.54 52.76
N GLY A 61 -8.37 27.70 52.65
CA GLY A 61 -7.41 28.81 52.78
C GLY A 61 -5.98 28.24 53.03
N GLY A 62 -4.94 29.07 52.84
CA GLY A 62 -3.53 28.82 53.22
C GLY A 62 -2.69 28.06 52.16
N ASP A 63 -1.44 28.41 51.84
CA ASP A 63 -0.54 29.43 52.34
C ASP A 63 0.55 29.70 51.29
N LEU A 64 0.97 30.97 51.21
CA LEU A 64 2.11 31.45 50.42
C LEU A 64 3.42 31.17 51.18
N ALA A 65 4.45 30.71 50.47
CA ALA A 65 5.84 30.98 50.86
C ALA A 65 6.71 31.18 49.61
N VAL A 66 6.99 32.46 49.37
CA VAL A 66 8.05 32.98 48.53
C VAL A 66 9.33 32.99 49.36
N PHE A 67 10.45 32.51 48.80
CA PHE A 67 11.77 33.01 49.21
C PHE A 67 12.68 33.10 47.98
N ASP A 68 13.13 34.33 47.76
CA ASP A 68 14.13 34.77 46.82
C ASP A 68 15.44 34.95 47.61
N LEU A 69 16.59 34.54 47.07
CA LEU A 69 17.83 35.31 46.99
C LEU A 69 19.02 34.46 46.51
N ALA A 70 19.66 34.99 45.48
CA ALA A 70 20.92 34.57 44.87
C ALA A 70 22.12 34.59 45.84
N HIS A 71 23.19 33.83 45.52
CA HIS A 71 24.61 34.25 45.60
C HIS A 71 25.48 33.37 44.67
N SER A 72 26.51 34.00 44.13
CA SER A 72 27.37 33.62 43.01
C SER A 72 28.66 32.87 43.39
N ALA A 73 29.09 32.01 42.46
CA ALA A 73 30.48 31.65 42.06
C ALA A 73 31.43 30.94 43.04
N SER A 74 31.82 29.70 42.69
CA SER A 74 33.21 29.27 42.51
C SER A 74 33.24 27.81 42.02
N GLY A 75 34.06 27.52 41.01
CA GLY A 75 34.22 26.18 40.45
C GLY A 75 34.93 25.21 41.40
N ASP A 76 34.67 23.93 41.18
CA ASP A 76 35.67 22.88 41.31
C ASP A 76 35.22 21.64 40.54
N ASP A 77 36.17 21.06 39.81
CA ASP A 77 36.07 19.91 38.95
C ASP A 77 35.61 18.66 39.71
N HIS A 78 34.44 18.14 39.35
CA HIS A 78 34.14 16.73 39.52
C HIS A 78 33.44 16.19 38.27
N ALA A 79 34.19 15.34 37.56
CA ALA A 79 33.70 14.46 36.51
C ALA A 79 32.43 13.75 36.99
N PHE A 80 31.27 14.22 36.52
CA PHE A 80 29.99 13.59 36.75
C PHE A 80 29.87 12.44 35.74
N ASP A 81 30.05 11.22 36.24
CA ASP A 81 29.75 9.97 35.56
C ASP A 81 28.27 9.95 35.15
N ASP A 82 28.00 10.38 33.91
CA ASP A 82 26.67 10.46 33.30
C ASP A 82 26.27 9.16 32.57
N THR A 83 26.97 8.05 32.84
CA THR A 83 26.78 6.80 32.10
C THR A 83 25.68 5.90 32.69
N ALA A 84 25.23 6.17 33.93
CA ALA A 84 24.30 5.30 34.66
C ALA A 84 22.84 5.81 34.75
N ARG A 85 22.57 7.07 34.41
CA ARG A 85 21.20 7.66 34.50
C ARG A 85 20.42 7.72 33.18
N SER A 86 21.04 7.45 32.04
CA SER A 86 20.36 7.43 30.73
C SER A 86 19.56 6.15 30.45
N HIS A 87 19.74 5.09 31.27
CA HIS A 87 19.16 3.77 31.01
C HIS A 87 17.75 3.53 31.58
N SER A 88 17.21 4.43 32.42
CA SER A 88 15.91 4.20 33.08
C SER A 88 14.75 5.09 32.61
N VAL A 89 15.00 6.06 31.71
CA VAL A 89 13.94 6.85 31.06
C VAL A 89 13.51 6.24 29.70
N SER A 90 14.33 5.34 29.11
CA SER A 90 14.25 4.92 27.70
C SER A 90 13.27 3.79 27.36
N ALA A 91 12.83 2.97 28.33
CA ALA A 91 11.89 1.85 28.04
C ALA A 91 10.42 2.21 28.22
N LYS A 92 10.12 3.26 29.01
CA LYS A 92 8.75 3.61 29.40
C LYS A 92 7.97 4.37 28.32
N TYR A 93 8.66 4.90 27.31
CA TYR A 93 8.09 5.75 26.25
C TYR A 93 8.36 5.27 24.82
N ARG A 94 8.78 4.02 24.60
CA ARG A 94 8.89 3.46 23.24
C ARG A 94 7.53 3.04 22.70
N ASN A 95 6.56 3.96 22.72
CA ASN A 95 5.37 3.84 21.88
C ASN A 95 5.78 4.22 20.46
N HIS A 96 6.49 3.33 19.78
CA HIS A 96 6.69 3.47 18.35
C HIS A 96 5.33 3.29 17.66
N MET A 97 4.95 4.27 16.85
CA MET A 97 3.82 4.14 15.94
C MET A 97 4.23 3.18 14.83
N LEU A 98 3.38 2.21 14.54
CA LEU A 98 3.53 1.31 13.42
C LEU A 98 3.09 2.03 12.15
N LEU A 99 3.97 2.10 11.15
CA LEU A 99 3.65 2.61 9.83
C LEU A 99 3.32 1.43 8.93
N ALA A 100 2.17 1.50 8.25
CA ALA A 100 1.72 0.49 7.30
C ALA A 100 1.56 1.13 5.92
N TYR A 101 2.48 0.82 5.00
CA TYR A 101 2.46 1.27 3.62
C TYR A 101 1.75 0.24 2.75
N VAL A 102 0.74 0.67 2.00
CA VAL A 102 -0.21 -0.22 1.33
C VAL A 102 -0.26 0.07 -0.16
N ASP A 103 -0.22 -1.00 -0.95
CA ASP A 103 -0.54 -0.93 -2.37
C ASP A 103 -1.21 -2.22 -2.85
N GLU A 104 -1.73 -2.21 -4.07
CA GLU A 104 -2.57 -3.23 -4.66
C GLU A 104 -2.07 -3.73 -6.01
N SER A 105 -2.37 -4.99 -6.30
CA SER A 105 -2.18 -5.56 -7.63
C SER A 105 -3.34 -6.47 -7.97
N TYR A 106 -3.90 -6.32 -9.16
CA TYR A 106 -5.11 -7.04 -9.56
C TYR A 106 -5.12 -7.42 -11.05
N SER A 107 -5.94 -8.43 -11.36
CA SER A 107 -6.42 -8.78 -12.69
C SER A 107 -7.95 -8.83 -12.66
N SER A 108 -8.57 -9.26 -13.76
CA SER A 108 -10.01 -9.52 -13.77
C SER A 108 -10.42 -10.50 -12.67
N ASP A 109 -9.61 -11.52 -12.40
CA ASP A 109 -10.00 -12.67 -11.59
C ASP A 109 -9.44 -12.65 -10.17
N TRP A 110 -8.40 -11.85 -9.94
CA TRP A 110 -7.68 -11.84 -8.67
C TRP A 110 -7.39 -10.43 -8.23
N TYR A 111 -7.53 -10.21 -6.93
CA TYR A 111 -7.22 -8.93 -6.31
C TYR A 111 -6.37 -9.13 -5.07
N PHE A 112 -5.26 -8.43 -4.96
CA PHE A 112 -4.34 -8.50 -3.83
C PHE A 112 -3.97 -7.11 -3.33
N MET A 113 -3.72 -7.00 -2.03
CA MET A 113 -3.04 -5.87 -1.40
C MET A 113 -1.89 -6.39 -0.55
N ALA A 114 -0.80 -5.63 -0.56
CA ALA A 114 0.31 -5.80 0.36
C ALA A 114 0.32 -4.65 1.38
N ALA A 115 0.73 -4.93 2.61
CA ALA A 115 1.12 -3.91 3.57
C ALA A 115 2.54 -4.17 4.07
N ILE A 116 3.44 -3.20 3.94
CA ILE A 116 4.76 -3.21 4.56
C ILE A 116 4.67 -2.49 5.90
N LEU A 117 5.06 -3.18 6.96
CA LEU A 117 5.04 -2.69 8.34
C LEU A 117 6.45 -2.32 8.78
N CYS A 118 6.60 -1.13 9.35
CA CYS A 118 7.86 -0.65 9.92
C CYS A 118 7.59 0.43 10.98
N ASP A 119 8.57 0.73 11.84
CA ASP A 119 8.52 1.93 12.68
C ASP A 119 9.16 3.13 11.97
N GLY A 120 9.14 4.30 12.61
CA GLY A 120 9.71 5.53 12.04
C GLY A 120 11.19 5.41 11.60
N PRO A 121 12.11 4.96 12.49
CA PRO A 121 13.50 4.73 12.12
C PRO A 121 13.67 3.75 10.96
N ALA A 122 12.95 2.64 10.96
CA ALA A 122 12.98 1.67 9.87
C ALA A 122 12.44 2.23 8.55
N ALA A 123 11.40 3.09 8.59
CA ALA A 123 10.88 3.73 7.39
C ALA A 123 11.91 4.68 6.75
N ILE A 124 12.67 5.44 7.56
CA ILE A 124 13.76 6.30 7.08
C ILE A 124 14.85 5.44 6.45
N ALA A 125 15.29 4.38 7.14
CA ALA A 125 16.34 3.49 6.63
C ALA A 125 15.93 2.77 5.35
N LEU A 126 14.68 2.30 5.27
CA LEU A 126 14.12 1.67 4.08
C LEU A 126 14.05 2.67 2.92
N THR A 127 13.60 3.90 3.14
CA THR A 127 13.57 4.95 2.11
C THR A 127 14.96 5.18 1.53
N ALA A 128 15.95 5.44 2.40
CA ALA A 128 17.33 5.66 1.98
C ALA A 128 17.91 4.45 1.23
N SER A 129 17.57 3.23 1.67
CA SER A 129 18.01 2.01 0.99
C SER A 129 17.37 1.85 -0.39
N LEU A 130 16.11 2.25 -0.57
CA LEU A 130 15.42 2.19 -1.86
C LEU A 130 15.91 3.27 -2.81
N ASP A 131 16.21 4.47 -2.32
CA ASP A 131 16.89 5.51 -3.11
C ASP A 131 18.26 5.02 -3.58
N ALA A 132 19.03 4.37 -2.71
CA ALA A 132 20.32 3.77 -3.09
C ALA A 132 20.20 2.67 -4.17
N VAL A 133 19.06 1.94 -4.23
CA VAL A 133 18.79 0.99 -5.31
C VAL A 133 18.62 1.73 -6.65
N VAL A 134 17.90 2.84 -6.65
CA VAL A 134 17.71 3.67 -7.85
C VAL A 134 19.04 4.32 -8.26
N ASP A 135 19.78 4.91 -7.33
CA ASP A 135 21.11 5.49 -7.60
C ASP A 135 22.06 4.47 -8.25
N LYS A 136 22.05 3.23 -7.71
CA LYS A 136 22.82 2.13 -8.30
C LYS A 136 22.35 1.80 -9.71
N ALA A 137 21.05 1.80 -9.97
CA ALA A 137 20.49 1.54 -11.29
C ALA A 137 20.85 2.66 -12.28
N VAL A 138 20.81 3.92 -11.86
CA VAL A 138 21.26 5.09 -12.66
C VAL A 138 22.72 4.91 -13.03
N ALA A 139 23.59 4.64 -12.05
CA ALA A 139 25.02 4.49 -12.28
C ALA A 139 25.37 3.27 -13.15
N SER A 140 24.63 2.16 -13.01
CA SER A 140 24.93 0.90 -13.69
C SER A 140 24.31 0.79 -15.07
N PHE A 141 23.14 1.39 -15.27
CA PHE A 141 22.29 1.14 -16.44
C PHE A 141 21.80 2.42 -17.15
N GLY A 142 22.07 3.61 -16.60
CA GLY A 142 21.67 4.87 -17.20
C GLY A 142 20.16 5.11 -17.22
N VAL A 143 19.42 4.54 -16.26
CA VAL A 143 18.00 4.87 -16.06
C VAL A 143 17.85 6.31 -15.54
N ARG A 144 16.62 6.83 -15.60
CA ARG A 144 16.31 8.16 -15.07
C ARG A 144 16.50 8.22 -13.55
N GLU A 145 16.92 9.37 -13.03
CA GLU A 145 17.11 9.61 -11.59
C GLU A 145 15.78 9.54 -10.81
N ASP A 146 14.68 9.92 -11.46
CA ASP A 146 13.33 9.87 -10.91
C ASP A 146 12.63 8.53 -11.18
N ALA A 147 13.37 7.48 -11.59
CA ALA A 147 12.79 6.18 -11.88
C ALA A 147 12.00 5.65 -10.68
N GLU A 148 10.72 5.33 -10.93
CA GLU A 148 9.85 4.73 -9.94
C GLU A 148 10.12 3.23 -9.86
N LEU A 149 10.14 2.72 -8.62
CA LEU A 149 10.19 1.29 -8.34
C LEU A 149 8.78 0.69 -8.50
N HIS A 150 8.21 0.82 -9.69
CA HIS A 150 6.89 0.31 -10.03
C HIS A 150 7.02 -1.11 -10.59
N GLY A 151 6.43 -2.07 -9.86
CA GLY A 151 6.59 -3.50 -10.04
C GLY A 151 6.24 -3.96 -11.44
N TYR A 152 5.12 -3.51 -12.00
CA TYR A 152 4.72 -3.89 -13.36
C TYR A 152 5.72 -3.40 -14.41
N GLU A 153 6.07 -2.11 -14.39
CA GLU A 153 6.95 -1.50 -15.39
C GLU A 153 8.36 -2.05 -15.30
N LEU A 154 8.91 -2.20 -14.10
CA LEU A 154 10.21 -2.83 -13.90
C LEU A 154 10.19 -4.30 -14.34
N PHE A 155 9.11 -5.04 -14.07
CA PHE A 155 9.01 -6.45 -14.44
C PHE A 155 8.84 -6.68 -15.95
N GLN A 156 8.21 -5.74 -16.66
CA GLN A 156 8.06 -5.81 -18.11
C GLN A 156 9.19 -5.10 -18.88
N GLY A 157 9.92 -4.19 -18.23
CA GLY A 157 10.90 -3.33 -18.90
C GLY A 157 10.20 -2.24 -19.70
N TYR A 158 9.25 -1.56 -19.07
CA TYR A 158 8.53 -0.41 -19.64
C TYR A 158 8.99 0.91 -19.01
N ASP A 159 8.60 2.01 -19.64
CA ASP A 159 8.91 3.38 -19.24
C ASP A 159 10.40 3.58 -18.91
N CYS A 160 10.75 4.03 -17.69
CA CYS A 160 12.13 4.27 -17.27
C CYS A 160 13.01 3.01 -17.23
N TRP A 161 12.42 1.82 -17.38
CA TRP A 161 13.09 0.53 -17.42
C TRP A 161 13.20 -0.06 -18.84
N GLN A 162 12.80 0.70 -19.87
CA GLN A 162 12.81 0.27 -21.26
C GLN A 162 14.22 -0.02 -21.78
N GLY A 163 14.36 -1.13 -22.50
CA GLY A 163 15.63 -1.55 -23.10
C GLY A 163 16.59 -2.25 -22.13
N LEU A 164 16.27 -2.32 -20.83
CA LEU A 164 17.11 -3.06 -19.89
C LEU A 164 16.97 -4.57 -20.05
N PRO A 165 18.10 -5.31 -20.06
CA PRO A 165 18.05 -6.77 -20.12
C PRO A 165 17.40 -7.34 -18.84
N PRO A 166 16.72 -8.49 -18.90
CA PRO A 166 16.05 -9.09 -17.74
C PRO A 166 16.95 -9.22 -16.49
N ARG A 167 18.25 -9.52 -16.68
CA ARG A 167 19.20 -9.62 -15.55
C ARG A 167 19.36 -8.32 -14.77
N ALA A 168 19.35 -7.17 -15.44
CA ALA A 168 19.43 -5.87 -14.78
C ALA A 168 18.16 -5.61 -13.96
N ARG A 169 16.99 -5.87 -14.54
CA ARG A 169 15.69 -5.69 -13.88
C ARG A 169 15.52 -6.63 -12.69
N ILE A 170 15.96 -7.88 -12.80
CA ILE A 170 16.04 -8.84 -11.69
C ILE A 170 16.97 -8.35 -10.58
N SER A 171 18.10 -7.69 -10.91
CA SER A 171 18.98 -7.11 -9.90
C SER A 171 18.30 -6.01 -9.11
N VAL A 172 17.58 -5.09 -9.77
CA VAL A 172 16.84 -4.01 -9.10
C VAL A 172 15.74 -4.59 -8.19
N TYR A 173 15.00 -5.58 -8.67
CA TYR A 173 14.03 -6.31 -7.86
C TYR A 173 14.67 -6.97 -6.64
N ASN A 174 15.81 -7.66 -6.83
CA ASN A 174 16.50 -8.35 -5.74
C ASN A 174 16.98 -7.35 -4.67
N ASP A 175 17.56 -6.23 -5.08
CA ASP A 175 18.10 -5.24 -4.15
C ASP A 175 16.97 -4.53 -3.39
N THR A 176 15.86 -4.23 -4.07
CA THR A 176 14.64 -3.70 -3.45
C THR A 176 14.08 -4.68 -2.40
N PHE A 177 13.97 -5.97 -2.75
CA PHE A 177 13.42 -6.97 -1.83
C PHE A 177 14.35 -7.26 -0.66
N GLN A 178 15.66 -7.14 -0.87
CA GLN A 178 16.63 -7.20 0.21
C GLN A 178 16.46 -6.01 1.16
N ALA A 179 16.30 -4.78 0.65
CA ALA A 179 16.05 -3.60 1.48
C ALA A 179 14.77 -3.77 2.33
N ILE A 180 13.67 -4.24 1.73
CA ILE A 180 12.44 -4.54 2.46
C ILE A 180 12.69 -5.61 3.53
N ALA A 181 13.43 -6.67 3.20
CA ALA A 181 13.76 -7.73 4.15
C ALA A 181 14.60 -7.23 5.33
N ASP A 182 15.53 -6.31 5.09
CA ASP A 182 16.43 -5.80 6.12
C ASP A 182 15.71 -4.87 7.09
N TYR A 183 14.83 -3.99 6.60
CA TYR A 183 14.26 -2.92 7.40
C TYR A 183 12.79 -3.11 7.81
N SER A 184 11.99 -3.89 7.08
CA SER A 184 10.59 -4.11 7.49
C SER A 184 10.48 -4.97 8.75
N THR A 185 9.53 -4.62 9.61
CA THR A 185 9.10 -5.42 10.75
C THR A 185 8.23 -6.59 10.30
N GLY A 186 7.50 -6.42 9.20
CA GLY A 186 6.77 -7.51 8.57
C GLY A 186 5.96 -7.07 7.37
N VAL A 187 5.45 -8.05 6.64
CA VAL A 187 4.63 -7.87 5.45
C VAL A 187 3.34 -8.65 5.60
N ILE A 188 2.22 -7.99 5.33
CA ILE A 188 0.90 -8.60 5.25
C ILE A 188 0.48 -8.70 3.79
N LEU A 189 -0.07 -9.85 3.41
CA LEU A 189 -0.66 -10.08 2.09
C LEU A 189 -2.11 -10.51 2.27
N ARG A 190 -3.03 -9.79 1.63
CA ARG A 190 -4.44 -10.17 1.55
C ARG A 190 -4.88 -10.21 0.11
N GLY A 191 -5.78 -11.13 -0.21
CA GLY A 191 -6.40 -11.16 -1.52
C GLY A 191 -7.79 -11.77 -1.54
N VAL A 192 -8.43 -11.69 -2.70
CA VAL A 192 -9.69 -12.34 -2.99
C VAL A 192 -9.70 -12.87 -4.43
N ASP A 193 -10.29 -14.04 -4.60
CA ASP A 193 -10.73 -14.57 -5.89
C ASP A 193 -11.96 -13.76 -6.36
N ALA A 194 -11.71 -12.75 -7.18
CA ALA A 194 -12.74 -11.85 -7.70
C ALA A 194 -13.69 -12.57 -8.66
N ALA A 195 -13.21 -13.57 -9.41
CA ALA A 195 -14.05 -14.40 -10.26
C ALA A 195 -15.03 -15.24 -9.43
N GLY A 196 -14.53 -15.90 -8.38
CA GLY A 196 -15.34 -16.64 -7.42
C GLY A 196 -16.34 -15.75 -6.67
N LEU A 197 -15.96 -14.51 -6.37
CA LEU A 197 -16.86 -13.52 -5.76
C LEU A 197 -18.05 -13.19 -6.66
N ARG A 198 -17.80 -12.86 -7.93
CA ARG A 198 -18.85 -12.60 -8.94
C ARG A 198 -19.74 -13.81 -9.19
N LYS A 199 -19.19 -15.02 -9.07
CA LYS A 199 -19.96 -16.26 -9.22
C LYS A 199 -20.87 -16.55 -8.02
N ARG A 200 -20.41 -16.22 -6.80
CA ARG A 200 -21.14 -16.54 -5.57
C ARG A 200 -22.26 -15.54 -5.25
N TYR A 201 -22.09 -14.26 -5.56
CA TYR A 201 -23.01 -13.21 -5.16
C TYR A 201 -23.59 -12.48 -6.36
N VAL A 202 -24.90 -12.19 -6.31
CA VAL A 202 -25.61 -11.44 -7.35
C VAL A 202 -25.12 -9.99 -7.41
N GLU A 203 -24.93 -9.37 -6.24
CA GLU A 203 -24.39 -8.02 -6.09
C GLU A 203 -23.17 -8.08 -5.16
N PRO A 204 -21.99 -8.46 -5.67
CA PRO A 204 -20.79 -8.56 -4.86
C PRO A 204 -20.29 -7.17 -4.45
N SER A 205 -19.87 -7.01 -3.19
CA SER A 205 -19.02 -5.87 -2.81
C SER A 205 -17.76 -5.83 -3.67
N THR A 206 -17.18 -4.66 -3.88
CA THR A 206 -15.98 -4.54 -4.72
C THR A 206 -14.80 -5.32 -4.11
N PRO A 207 -13.97 -6.00 -4.92
CA PRO A 207 -12.76 -6.68 -4.43
C PRO A 207 -11.86 -5.76 -3.60
N HIS A 208 -11.67 -4.52 -4.05
CA HIS A 208 -10.95 -3.48 -3.30
C HIS A 208 -11.48 -3.34 -1.87
N SER A 209 -12.79 -3.08 -1.71
CA SER A 209 -13.37 -2.81 -0.38
C SER A 209 -13.22 -4.00 0.57
N ILE A 210 -13.36 -5.23 0.04
CA ILE A 210 -13.22 -6.46 0.81
C ILE A 210 -11.77 -6.64 1.25
N VAL A 211 -10.81 -6.53 0.33
CA VAL A 211 -9.40 -6.76 0.63
C VAL A 211 -8.84 -5.67 1.54
N LEU A 212 -9.22 -4.41 1.33
CA LEU A 212 -8.84 -3.32 2.22
C LEU A 212 -9.38 -3.51 3.64
N GLN A 213 -10.67 -3.80 3.81
CA GLN A 213 -11.25 -4.09 5.12
C GLN A 213 -10.45 -5.19 5.83
N HIS A 214 -10.25 -6.30 5.12
CA HIS A 214 -9.50 -7.46 5.57
C HIS A 214 -8.06 -7.11 5.99
N LEU A 215 -7.38 -6.28 5.21
CA LEU A 215 -6.02 -5.81 5.49
C LEU A 215 -6.00 -4.95 6.76
N LEU A 216 -6.91 -3.99 6.90
CA LEU A 216 -7.03 -3.12 8.07
C LEU A 216 -7.34 -3.90 9.34
N GLU A 217 -8.22 -4.92 9.27
CA GLU A 217 -8.46 -5.83 10.39
C GLU A 217 -7.17 -6.54 10.84
N ARG A 218 -6.29 -6.93 9.90
CA ARG A 218 -5.04 -7.60 10.21
C ARG A 218 -4.02 -6.63 10.80
N ILE A 219 -3.93 -5.41 10.27
CA ILE A 219 -3.08 -4.36 10.84
C ILE A 219 -3.50 -4.06 12.28
N ASP A 220 -4.81 -3.94 12.55
CA ASP A 220 -5.34 -3.70 13.89
C ASP A 220 -5.05 -4.85 14.87
N VAL A 221 -5.09 -6.12 14.42
CA VAL A 221 -4.65 -7.29 15.20
C VAL A 221 -3.20 -7.11 15.63
N LEU A 222 -2.31 -6.88 14.67
CA LEU A 222 -0.87 -6.81 14.95
C LEU A 222 -0.53 -5.61 15.82
N ALA A 223 -1.10 -4.45 15.54
CA ALA A 223 -0.94 -3.26 16.38
C ALA A 223 -1.42 -3.53 17.82
N THR A 224 -2.50 -4.30 18.01
CA THR A 224 -2.95 -4.72 19.34
C THR A 224 -1.95 -5.67 20.00
N GLU A 225 -1.48 -6.69 19.28
CA GLU A 225 -0.53 -7.70 19.76
C GLU A 225 0.82 -7.08 20.12
N TRP A 226 1.25 -6.05 19.39
CA TRP A 226 2.50 -5.34 19.62
C TRP A 226 2.35 -4.15 20.57
N CYS A 227 1.15 -3.92 21.12
CA CYS A 227 0.85 -2.80 22.01
C CYS A 227 1.17 -1.42 21.37
N GLN A 228 0.92 -1.28 20.07
CA GLN A 228 1.18 -0.08 19.27
C GLN A 228 -0.11 0.51 18.68
N TYR A 229 -0.01 1.75 18.20
CA TYR A 229 -0.95 2.34 17.26
C TYR A 229 -0.39 2.26 15.85
N ALA A 230 -1.26 2.22 14.84
CA ALA A 230 -0.88 2.14 13.43
C ALA A 230 -1.37 3.33 12.63
N LEU A 231 -0.49 3.89 11.79
CA LEU A 231 -0.82 4.83 10.73
C LEU A 231 -0.79 4.08 9.40
N VAL A 232 -1.85 4.22 8.60
CA VAL A 232 -1.95 3.54 7.30
C VAL A 232 -1.82 4.57 6.18
N ILE A 233 -0.87 4.32 5.29
CA ILE A 233 -0.53 5.16 4.14
C ILE A 233 -0.67 4.29 2.89
N ALA A 234 -1.60 4.61 2.01
CA ALA A 234 -1.87 3.88 0.78
C ALA A 234 -1.49 4.68 -0.47
N ASP A 235 -1.28 4.00 -1.60
CA ASP A 235 -1.23 4.67 -2.89
C ASP A 235 -2.56 5.37 -3.22
N GLU A 236 -2.49 6.44 -4.02
CA GLU A 236 -3.66 7.16 -4.49
C GLU A 236 -4.53 6.29 -5.41
N VAL A 237 -5.71 5.95 -4.92
CA VAL A 237 -6.74 5.23 -5.69
C VAL A 237 -7.98 6.08 -5.89
N ASP A 238 -8.83 5.70 -6.84
CA ASP A 238 -10.16 6.29 -6.96
C ASP A 238 -11.00 6.03 -5.69
N GLY A 239 -11.83 7.00 -5.30
CA GLY A 239 -12.77 6.79 -4.18
C GLY A 239 -12.16 6.92 -2.78
N GLN A 240 -11.02 7.59 -2.61
CA GLN A 240 -10.37 7.85 -1.31
C GLN A 240 -11.33 8.31 -0.20
N ALA A 241 -12.26 9.21 -0.53
CA ALA A 241 -13.26 9.70 0.43
C ALA A 241 -14.16 8.58 0.97
N GLN A 242 -14.52 7.60 0.12
CA GLN A 242 -15.29 6.43 0.54
C GLN A 242 -14.45 5.51 1.43
N HIS A 243 -13.16 5.32 1.13
CA HIS A 243 -12.27 4.51 1.97
C HIS A 243 -12.08 5.12 3.37
N ARG A 244 -11.89 6.45 3.45
CA ARG A 244 -11.87 7.18 4.74
C ARG A 244 -13.20 7.05 5.48
N THR A 245 -14.31 7.15 4.77
CA THR A 245 -15.66 6.96 5.36
C THR A 245 -15.84 5.55 5.92
N ASN A 246 -15.40 4.53 5.19
CA ASN A 246 -15.47 3.14 5.63
C ASN A 246 -14.63 2.90 6.90
N LEU A 247 -13.40 3.43 6.95
CA LEU A 247 -12.57 3.34 8.16
C LEU A 247 -13.27 3.98 9.38
N ASN A 248 -13.84 5.17 9.21
CA ASN A 248 -14.62 5.84 10.27
C ASN A 248 -15.79 4.97 10.75
N LEU A 249 -16.48 4.28 9.84
CA LEU A 249 -17.55 3.34 10.18
C LEU A 249 -17.02 2.13 10.97
N TYR A 250 -15.87 1.59 10.57
CA TYR A 250 -15.24 0.45 11.25
C TYR A 250 -14.71 0.81 12.65
N GLN A 251 -14.24 2.05 12.84
CA GLN A 251 -13.79 2.58 14.13
C GLN A 251 -14.96 2.88 15.07
N ARG A 252 -16.10 3.38 14.55
CA ARG A 252 -17.29 3.65 15.37
C ARG A 252 -18.08 2.38 15.70
N GLY A 253 -18.25 1.52 14.70
CA GLY A 253 -18.99 0.27 14.77
C GLY A 253 -18.08 -0.96 14.75
N ARG A 254 -18.33 -1.84 13.78
CA ARG A 254 -17.52 -3.02 13.50
C ARG A 254 -17.41 -3.20 11.99
N THR A 255 -16.36 -3.88 11.55
CA THR A 255 -16.26 -4.36 10.16
C THR A 255 -17.36 -5.39 9.87
N PRO A 256 -17.92 -5.43 8.66
CA PRO A 256 -18.94 -6.41 8.30
C PRO A 256 -18.35 -7.82 8.10
N GLY A 257 -19.18 -8.86 8.22
CA GLY A 257 -18.82 -10.24 7.89
C GLY A 257 -18.49 -11.14 9.09
N TYR A 258 -18.06 -12.37 8.78
CA TYR A 258 -17.94 -13.49 9.73
C TYR A 258 -16.97 -13.24 10.90
N ARG A 259 -15.96 -12.39 10.72
CA ARG A 259 -14.98 -12.02 11.76
C ARG A 259 -14.96 -10.52 12.01
N SER A 260 -16.14 -9.95 12.21
CA SER A 260 -16.32 -8.52 12.51
C SER A 260 -15.43 -8.05 13.66
N ARG A 261 -14.81 -6.88 13.50
CA ARG A 261 -13.93 -6.24 14.49
C ARG A 261 -14.20 -4.74 14.52
N LYS A 262 -14.13 -4.14 15.71
CA LYS A 262 -13.99 -2.68 15.85
C LYS A 262 -12.51 -2.33 15.69
N LEU A 263 -12.16 -1.46 14.74
CA LEU A 263 -10.78 -1.02 14.55
C LEU A 263 -10.45 0.03 15.62
N THR A 264 -9.51 -0.25 16.52
CA THR A 264 -9.21 0.57 17.69
C THR A 264 -7.75 1.04 17.75
N ARG A 265 -6.87 0.44 16.94
CA ARG A 265 -5.44 0.76 16.92
C ARG A 265 -5.00 1.54 15.68
N ILE A 266 -5.83 1.65 14.65
CA ILE A 266 -5.55 2.51 13.50
C ILE A 266 -5.96 3.94 13.87
N VAL A 267 -4.97 4.86 13.88
CA VAL A 267 -5.17 6.26 14.28
C VAL A 267 -5.59 7.12 13.09
N ASP A 268 -6.29 8.21 13.41
CA ASP A 268 -6.77 9.21 12.45
C ASP A 268 -7.57 8.61 11.28
N THR A 269 -7.01 8.64 10.07
CA THR A 269 -7.65 8.22 8.82
C THR A 269 -6.71 7.42 7.93
N LEU A 270 -7.19 7.03 6.73
CA LEU A 270 -6.31 6.51 5.68
C LEU A 270 -5.65 7.68 4.97
N HIS A 271 -4.32 7.75 5.08
CA HIS A 271 -3.51 8.68 4.33
C HIS A 271 -3.26 8.11 2.94
N PHE A 272 -3.26 9.00 1.95
CA PHE A 272 -2.98 8.65 0.56
C PHE A 272 -1.79 9.49 0.13
N ALA A 273 -0.80 8.85 -0.49
CA ALA A 273 0.37 9.50 -1.03
C ALA A 273 0.53 9.06 -2.48
N PRO A 274 0.82 9.98 -3.42
CA PRO A 274 1.06 9.58 -4.79
C PRO A 274 2.32 8.72 -4.86
N SER A 275 2.26 7.58 -5.57
CA SER A 275 3.35 6.59 -5.65
C SER A 275 4.73 7.21 -5.95
N HIS A 276 4.81 8.14 -6.91
CA HIS A 276 6.06 8.82 -7.28
C HIS A 276 6.74 9.59 -6.11
N ALA A 277 5.98 9.97 -5.09
CA ALA A 277 6.48 10.70 -3.92
C ALA A 277 6.78 9.79 -2.72
N SER A 278 6.58 8.47 -2.81
CA SER A 278 6.79 7.55 -1.69
C SER A 278 7.44 6.23 -2.10
N ARG A 279 8.74 6.08 -1.77
CA ARG A 279 9.47 4.81 -1.94
C ARG A 279 8.84 3.63 -1.21
N LEU A 280 8.22 3.86 -0.06
CA LEU A 280 7.59 2.77 0.70
C LEU A 280 6.27 2.31 0.08
N VAL A 281 5.51 3.19 -0.57
CA VAL A 281 4.35 2.81 -1.39
C VAL A 281 4.81 2.00 -2.60
N GLN A 282 5.82 2.49 -3.34
CA GLN A 282 6.43 1.75 -4.46
C GLN A 282 6.94 0.36 -4.02
N ALA A 283 7.54 0.26 -2.84
CA ALA A 283 7.95 -1.04 -2.28
C ALA A 283 6.75 -1.97 -2.05
N ALA A 284 5.62 -1.45 -1.55
CA ALA A 284 4.40 -2.22 -1.38
C ALA A 284 3.81 -2.67 -2.73
N ASP A 285 3.88 -1.84 -3.78
CA ASP A 285 3.49 -2.20 -5.15
C ASP A 285 4.31 -3.41 -5.65
N MET A 286 5.64 -3.33 -5.58
CA MET A 286 6.50 -4.42 -6.07
C MET A 286 6.21 -5.74 -5.36
N VAL A 287 5.91 -5.70 -4.06
CA VAL A 287 5.50 -6.87 -3.28
C VAL A 287 4.15 -7.40 -3.75
N ALA A 288 3.13 -6.53 -3.87
CA ALA A 288 1.79 -6.90 -4.31
C ALA A 288 1.80 -7.50 -5.72
N PHE A 289 2.56 -6.88 -6.63
CA PHE A 289 2.72 -7.31 -8.01
C PHE A 289 3.34 -8.71 -8.11
N LEU A 290 4.53 -8.91 -7.51
CA LEU A 290 5.20 -10.22 -7.61
C LEU A 290 4.39 -11.31 -6.88
N HIS A 291 3.78 -10.99 -5.74
CA HIS A 291 2.93 -11.94 -5.02
C HIS A 291 1.76 -12.41 -5.89
N ARG A 292 1.00 -11.48 -6.49
CA ARG A 292 -0.10 -11.84 -7.40
C ARG A 292 0.41 -12.72 -8.53
N ARG A 293 1.51 -12.33 -9.18
CA ARG A 293 2.08 -13.09 -10.29
C ARG A 293 2.40 -14.53 -9.89
N ILE A 294 3.10 -14.74 -8.77
CA ILE A 294 3.42 -16.07 -8.26
C ILE A 294 2.15 -16.88 -7.93
N GLN A 295 1.11 -16.23 -7.41
CA GLN A 295 -0.12 -16.91 -6.99
C GLN A 295 -1.04 -17.29 -8.16
N THR A 296 -1.05 -16.51 -9.24
CA THR A 296 -2.11 -16.59 -10.25
C THR A 296 -1.61 -16.89 -11.66
N HIS A 297 -0.31 -16.73 -11.91
CA HIS A 297 0.28 -16.97 -13.22
C HIS A 297 1.09 -18.26 -13.21
N THR A 298 0.86 -19.12 -14.21
CA THR A 298 1.71 -20.27 -14.48
C THR A 298 2.80 -19.85 -15.45
N GLU A 299 4.03 -19.73 -14.96
CA GLU A 299 5.19 -19.45 -15.81
C GLU A 299 5.46 -20.65 -16.73
N SER A 300 5.66 -20.39 -18.02
CA SER A 300 6.04 -21.41 -19.00
C SER A 300 7.55 -21.69 -19.03
N ASN A 301 8.36 -20.83 -18.40
CA ASN A 301 9.81 -20.90 -18.43
C ASN A 301 10.40 -21.12 -17.04
N ASP A 302 11.12 -22.22 -16.86
CA ASP A 302 11.77 -22.60 -15.60
C ASP A 302 12.74 -21.52 -15.07
N ARG A 303 13.40 -20.76 -15.95
CA ARG A 303 14.29 -19.67 -15.53
C ARG A 303 13.51 -18.54 -14.87
N ALA A 304 12.36 -18.18 -15.42
CA ALA A 304 11.49 -17.16 -14.85
C ALA A 304 10.91 -17.62 -13.51
N THR A 305 10.48 -18.89 -13.43
CA THR A 305 10.04 -19.53 -12.18
C THR A 305 11.12 -19.45 -11.10
N ASN A 306 12.35 -19.86 -11.42
CA ASN A 306 13.47 -19.86 -10.49
C ASN A 306 13.85 -18.44 -10.05
N ALA A 307 13.81 -17.46 -10.96
CA ALA A 307 14.05 -16.06 -10.63
C ALA A 307 12.99 -15.52 -9.66
N ASN A 308 11.70 -15.75 -9.94
CA ASN A 308 10.60 -15.32 -9.07
C ASN A 308 10.68 -15.96 -7.68
N GLN A 309 10.98 -17.26 -7.61
CA GLN A 309 11.16 -17.96 -6.34
C GLN A 309 12.36 -17.43 -5.54
N ARG A 310 13.48 -17.13 -6.21
CA ARG A 310 14.65 -16.55 -5.56
C ARG A 310 14.36 -15.15 -5.00
N LEU A 311 13.68 -14.31 -5.78
CA LEU A 311 13.24 -12.99 -5.32
C LEU A 311 12.32 -13.14 -4.11
N TRP A 312 11.29 -13.97 -4.21
CA TRP A 312 10.35 -14.21 -3.13
C TRP A 312 11.02 -14.76 -1.86
N GLY A 313 12.07 -15.58 -2.02
CA GLY A 313 12.87 -16.12 -0.91
C GLY A 313 13.50 -15.04 -0.01
N ARG A 314 13.73 -13.82 -0.53
CA ARG A 314 14.19 -12.68 0.27
C ARG A 314 13.10 -12.18 1.24
N LEU A 315 11.87 -12.12 0.76
CA LEU A 315 10.72 -11.59 1.50
C LEU A 315 10.05 -12.63 2.38
N ALA A 316 10.11 -13.91 2.02
CA ALA A 316 9.43 -14.99 2.72
C ALA A 316 9.58 -14.95 4.26
N PRO A 317 10.78 -14.68 4.83
CA PRO A 317 10.95 -14.55 6.28
C PRO A 317 10.22 -13.37 6.92
N LYS A 318 9.87 -12.34 6.15
CA LYS A 318 9.13 -11.16 6.61
C LYS A 318 7.62 -11.26 6.36
N ILE A 319 7.14 -12.28 5.67
CA ILE A 319 5.70 -12.48 5.49
C ILE A 319 5.10 -13.01 6.80
N ILE A 320 4.48 -12.12 7.57
CA ILE A 320 3.84 -12.46 8.86
C ILE A 320 2.36 -12.82 8.71
N HIS A 321 1.76 -12.50 7.57
CA HIS A 321 0.40 -12.93 7.23
C HIS A 321 0.21 -13.03 5.72
N ASN A 322 -0.33 -14.16 5.25
CA ASN A 322 -0.75 -14.33 3.86
C ASN A 322 -2.10 -15.05 3.82
N HIS A 323 -3.12 -14.41 3.25
CA HIS A 323 -4.42 -15.06 3.08
C HIS A 323 -5.20 -14.51 1.88
N CYS A 324 -5.54 -15.40 0.95
CA CYS A 324 -6.46 -15.14 -0.15
C CYS A 324 -7.83 -15.77 0.13
N TRP A 325 -8.89 -14.96 0.21
CA TRP A 325 -10.24 -15.46 0.36
C TRP A 325 -10.76 -16.02 -0.96
N ARG A 326 -11.28 -17.26 -0.94
CA ARG A 326 -11.88 -17.93 -2.09
C ARG A 326 -13.35 -18.21 -1.81
N PRO A 327 -14.29 -17.36 -2.28
CA PRO A 327 -15.70 -17.48 -1.94
C PRO A 327 -16.32 -18.81 -2.39
N MET A 328 -15.84 -19.43 -3.46
CA MET A 328 -16.34 -20.71 -3.96
C MET A 328 -15.71 -21.95 -3.26
N GLY A 329 -14.87 -21.74 -2.24
CA GLY A 329 -14.04 -22.78 -1.64
C GLY A 329 -12.68 -22.92 -2.33
N GLN A 330 -11.74 -23.63 -1.72
CA GLN A 330 -10.50 -24.00 -2.39
C GLN A 330 -10.84 -24.99 -3.51
N VAL A 331 -10.67 -24.59 -4.77
CA VAL A 331 -10.47 -25.58 -5.83
C VAL A 331 -9.18 -26.30 -5.44
N ALA A 332 -9.27 -27.59 -5.07
CA ALA A 332 -8.09 -28.41 -4.87
C ALA A 332 -7.19 -28.24 -6.10
N PRO A 333 -5.86 -28.08 -5.94
CA PRO A 333 -4.98 -28.07 -7.11
C PRO A 333 -5.31 -29.32 -7.92
N GLN A 334 -5.69 -29.14 -9.19
CA GLN A 334 -5.86 -30.27 -10.09
C GLN A 334 -4.53 -31.01 -10.03
N ARG A 335 -4.53 -32.23 -9.46
CA ARG A 335 -3.39 -33.14 -9.61
C ARG A 335 -3.14 -33.20 -11.11
N THR A 336 -2.04 -32.60 -11.55
CA THR A 336 -1.49 -32.90 -12.84
C THR A 336 -1.40 -34.42 -12.90
N LYS A 337 -2.07 -35.03 -13.89
CA LYS A 337 -1.79 -36.42 -14.23
C LYS A 337 -0.28 -36.52 -14.41
N ALA A 338 0.33 -37.50 -13.75
CA ALA A 338 1.71 -37.84 -13.99
C ALA A 338 1.94 -37.99 -15.50
N PRO A 339 3.08 -37.54 -16.04
CA PRO A 339 3.36 -37.61 -17.47
C PRO A 339 3.74 -39.05 -17.82
N HIS A 340 2.74 -39.91 -17.92
CA HIS A 340 2.80 -41.11 -18.73
C HIS A 340 1.46 -41.18 -19.49
N ASP A 341 1.58 -41.32 -20.80
CA ASP A 341 0.51 -41.52 -21.79
C ASP A 341 -0.10 -40.26 -22.43
N VAL A 342 0.68 -39.55 -23.28
CA VAL A 342 0.13 -38.93 -24.52
C VAL A 342 1.20 -38.92 -25.63
N GLU A 343 0.88 -39.56 -26.75
CA GLU A 343 1.60 -39.56 -28.05
C GLU A 343 1.70 -38.15 -28.69
N PRO A 344 2.66 -37.91 -29.60
CA PRO A 344 2.92 -36.58 -30.13
C PRO A 344 1.89 -36.19 -31.20
N ARG A 345 1.36 -34.97 -31.11
CA ARG A 345 0.71 -34.28 -32.24
C ARG A 345 1.34 -32.92 -32.49
N ALA A 346 1.54 -32.66 -33.77
CA ALA A 346 2.26 -31.55 -34.35
C ALA A 346 1.50 -30.21 -34.31
N GLY A 347 2.26 -29.13 -34.13
CA GLY A 347 2.19 -27.88 -34.89
C GLY A 347 0.97 -26.97 -34.70
N SER A 348 1.17 -25.80 -34.10
CA SER A 348 1.00 -24.50 -34.77
C SER A 348 1.45 -23.35 -33.85
N GLU A 349 2.13 -22.40 -34.47
CA GLU A 349 2.82 -21.26 -33.88
C GLU A 349 1.84 -20.14 -33.49
N GLY A 350 2.16 -19.45 -32.39
CA GLY A 350 1.53 -18.20 -31.95
C GLY A 350 2.46 -17.51 -30.95
N GLU A 351 2.80 -16.26 -31.25
CA GLU A 351 3.88 -15.44 -30.66
C GLU A 351 3.93 -15.38 -29.11
N PRO A 352 5.12 -15.38 -28.49
CA PRO A 352 5.26 -15.15 -27.06
C PRO A 352 5.37 -13.66 -26.71
N SER A 353 4.51 -13.22 -25.80
CA SER A 353 4.68 -12.01 -24.98
C SER A 353 5.84 -12.23 -24.01
N TYR A 354 6.93 -11.49 -24.19
CA TYR A 354 8.15 -11.61 -23.38
C TYR A 354 8.00 -10.90 -22.03
N ALA A 355 7.79 -11.70 -20.98
CA ALA A 355 7.95 -11.30 -19.57
C ALA A 355 9.15 -12.05 -18.99
N LEU A 356 10.12 -11.33 -18.40
CA LEU A 356 11.40 -11.82 -17.85
C LEU A 356 12.05 -13.02 -18.58
N VAL A 357 12.23 -12.93 -19.90
CA VAL A 357 13.17 -13.77 -20.66
C VAL A 357 13.83 -12.94 -21.74
#